data_AF-A0A3M9XJG7-F1
#
_entry.id   AF-A0A3M9XJG7-F1
#
_cell.length_a   1.000
_cell.length_b   1.000
_cell.length_c   1.000
_cell.angle_alpha   90.00
_cell.angle_beta   90.00
_cell.angle_gamma   90.00
#
_symmetry.space_group_name_H-M   'P 1'
#
loop_
_entity.id
_entity.type
_entity.pdbx_description
1 polymer ?
#
loop_
_entity_poly.entity_id
_entity_poly.type
_entity_poly.pdbx_seq_one_letter_code
_entity_poly.pdbx_strand_id
1 'polypeptide(L)' 'MSIEAIIFYILFIDAISANLMVRFGSEWYVRHFRTISRWFPPAEGWALYYLALILWVGSLLYRAGTLF' A
#
# COMPACT_ATOMS: atom_id res chain seq x y z
N MET A 1 -14.94 -16.80 -1.55
CA MET A 1 -14.03 -15.73 -1.09
C MET A 1 -13.81 -15.94 0.40
N SER A 2 -12.64 -16.44 0.77
CA SER A 2 -12.26 -16.57 2.19
C SER A 2 -12.05 -15.18 2.78
N ILE A 3 -12.23 -15.02 4.10
CA ILE A 3 -12.06 -13.73 4.79
C ILE A 3 -10.66 -13.16 4.53
N GLU A 4 -9.66 -14.03 4.45
CA GLU A 4 -8.26 -13.74 4.14
C GLU A 4 -8.10 -13.10 2.75
N ALA A 5 -8.84 -13.56 1.75
CA ALA A 5 -8.81 -13.00 0.40
C ALA A 5 -9.44 -11.59 0.37
N ILE A 6 -10.53 -11.39 1.11
CA ILE A 6 -11.19 -10.08 1.23
C ILE A 6 -10.25 -9.07 1.90
N ILE A 7 -9.62 -9.47 3.02
CA ILE A 7 -8.63 -8.65 3.73
C ILE A 7 -7.44 -8.34 2.81
N PHE A 8 -6.94 -9.33 2.07
CA PHE A 8 -5.86 -9.14 1.11
C PHE A 8 -6.21 -8.10 0.04
N TYR A 9 -7.40 -8.18 -0.59
CA TYR A 9 -7.79 -7.19 -1.62
C TYR A 9 -7.92 -5.78 -1.05
N ILE A 10 -8.47 -5.62 0.15
CA ILE A 10 -8.55 -4.32 0.82
C ILE A 10 -7.14 -3.75 1.05
N LEU A 11 -6.23 -4.54 1.62
CA LEU A 11 -4.86 -4.10 1.88
C LEU A 11 -4.06 -3.86 0.58
N PHE A 12 -4.35 -4.62 -0.47
CA PHE A 12 -3.73 -4.44 -1.78
C PHE A 12 -4.15 -3.14 -2.45
N ILE A 13 -5.45 -2.82 -2.41
CA ILE A 13 -5.96 -1.54 -2.91
C ILE A 13 -5.37 -0.38 -2.09
N ASP A 14 -5.29 -0.52 -0.76
CA ASP A 14 -4.67 0.47 0.12
C ASP A 14 -3.18 0.67 -0.22
N ALA A 15 -2.41 -0.39 -0.39
CA ALA A 15 -0.98 -0.32 -0.74
C ALA A 15 -0.73 0.32 -2.11
N ILE A 16 -1.57 0.03 -3.13
CA ILE A 16 -1.52 0.69 -4.44
C ILE A 16 -1.83 2.17 -4.29
N SER A 17 -2.88 2.50 -3.53
CA SER A 17 -3.31 3.88 -3.31
C SER A 17 -2.23 4.69 -2.59
N ALA A 18 -1.57 4.11 -1.58
CA ALA A 18 -0.43 4.70 -0.88
C ALA A 18 0.75 4.96 -1.83
N ASN A 19 1.10 4.00 -2.70
CA ASN A 19 2.16 4.20 -3.69
C ASN A 19 1.81 5.25 -4.74
N LEU A 20 0.55 5.29 -5.18
CA LEU A 20 0.07 6.29 -6.13
C LEU A 20 0.09 7.70 -5.50
N MET A 21 -0.35 7.82 -4.25
CA MET A 21 -0.32 9.05 -3.46
C MET A 21 1.11 9.55 -3.27
N VAL A 22 2.05 8.65 -2.98
CA VAL A 22 3.46 9.00 -2.81
C VAL A 22 4.09 9.42 -4.15
N ARG A 23 3.79 8.71 -5.25
CA ARG A 23 4.44 8.94 -6.55
C ARG A 23 3.87 10.13 -7.34
N PHE A 24 2.56 10.37 -7.27
CA PHE A 24 1.88 11.47 -7.99
C PHE A 24 1.47 12.61 -7.06
N GLY A 25 1.25 12.31 -5.79
CA GLY A 25 0.75 13.26 -4.81
C GLY A 25 1.84 13.84 -3.91
N SER A 26 3.13 13.51 -4.04
CA SER A 26 4.17 14.06 -3.14
C SER A 26 4.16 15.59 -3.12
N GLU A 27 4.08 16.25 -4.29
CA GLU A 27 4.00 17.71 -4.37
C GLU A 27 2.67 18.27 -3.84
N TRP A 28 1.55 17.62 -4.16
CA TRP A 28 0.22 18.03 -3.72
C TRP A 28 0.04 17.85 -2.20
N TYR A 29 0.54 16.75 -1.66
CA TYR A 29 0.51 16.38 -0.23
C TYR A 29 1.44 17.27 0.59
N VAL A 30 2.64 17.58 0.09
CA VAL A 30 3.54 18.55 0.74
C VAL A 30 2.93 19.95 0.75
N ARG A 31 2.22 20.35 -0.32
CA ARG A 31 1.53 21.65 -0.39
C ARG A 31 0.27 21.73 0.49
N HIS A 32 -0.56 20.68 0.50
CA HIS A 32 -1.84 20.68 1.21
C HIS A 32 -1.70 20.31 2.69
N PHE A 33 -0.77 19.42 3.02
CA PHE A 33 -0.54 18.89 4.37
C PHE A 33 0.87 19.21 4.87
N ARG A 34 1.26 20.48 4.76
CA ARG A 34 2.60 21.00 5.10
C ARG A 34 3.06 20.70 6.53
N THR A 35 2.12 20.57 7.48
CA THR A 35 2.41 20.23 8.88
C THR A 35 2.63 18.73 9.04
N ILE A 36 1.82 17.89 8.39
CA ILE A 36 1.89 16.42 8.52
C ILE A 36 3.08 15.86 7.73
N SER A 37 3.39 16.42 6.55
CA SER A 37 4.54 16.03 5.72
C SER A 37 5.89 16.24 6.40
N ARG A 38 5.94 17.08 7.45
CA ARG A 38 7.16 17.32 8.25
C ARG A 38 7.42 16.22 9.30
N TRP A 39 6.36 15.55 9.76
CA TRP A 39 6.46 14.42 10.70
C TRP A 39 6.41 13.07 9.98
N PHE A 40 5.67 13.01 8.88
CA PHE A 40 5.57 11.87 7.97
C PHE A 40 5.96 12.34 6.56
N PRO A 41 7.27 12.46 6.27
CA PRO A 41 7.69 12.60 4.88
C PRO A 41 7.12 11.40 4.10
N PRO A 42 6.65 11.59 2.85
CA PRO A 42 6.22 10.49 2.01
C PRO A 42 7.42 9.56 1.85
N ALA A 43 7.47 8.53 2.70
CA ALA A 43 8.58 7.61 2.74
C ALA A 43 8.39 6.68 1.54
N GLU A 44 8.89 7.13 0.39
CA GLU A 44 8.86 6.40 -0.88
C GLU A 44 9.29 4.95 -0.71
N GLY A 45 10.31 4.72 0.12
CA GLY A 45 10.77 3.38 0.48
C GLY A 45 9.76 2.57 1.30
N TRP A 46 8.99 3.18 2.21
CA TRP A 46 8.00 2.48 3.04
C TRP A 46 6.76 2.08 2.25
N ALA A 47 6.25 2.96 1.38
CA ALA A 47 5.13 2.61 0.51
C ALA A 47 5.52 1.48 -0.45
N LEU A 48 6.71 1.55 -1.06
CA LEU A 48 7.20 0.50 -1.94
C LEU A 48 7.44 -0.82 -1.19
N TYR A 49 8.01 -0.76 0.02
CA TYR A 49 8.19 -1.92 0.89
C TYR A 49 6.86 -2.55 1.31
N TYR A 50 5.87 -1.72 1.65
CA TYR A 50 4.52 -2.18 2.00
C TYR A 50 3.85 -2.89 0.81
N LEU A 51 3.97 -2.35 -0.41
CA LEU A 51 3.46 -3.00 -1.61
C LEU A 51 4.16 -4.34 -1.87
N ALA A 52 5.48 -4.41 -1.70
CA ALA A 52 6.24 -5.65 -1.83
C ALA A 52 5.79 -6.70 -0.79
N LEU A 53 5.56 -6.29 0.46
CA LEU A 53 5.02 -7.15 1.52
C LEU A 53 3.63 -7.68 1.16
N ILE A 54 2.72 -6.82 0.70
CA ILE A 54 1.38 -7.26 0.31
C ILE A 54 1.47 -8.23 -0.88
N LEU A 55 2.24 -7.92 -1.93
CA LEU A 55 2.44 -8.85 -3.05
C LEU A 55 3.01 -10.21 -2.60
N TRP A 56 3.93 -10.21 -1.64
CA TRP A 56 4.44 -11.44 -1.05
C TRP A 56 3.36 -12.22 -0.29
N VAL A 57 2.55 -11.56 0.54
CA VAL A 57 1.39 -12.18 1.22
C VAL A 57 0.40 -12.75 0.20
N GLY A 58 0.14 -12.03 -0.89
CA GLY A 58 -0.67 -12.51 -2.01
C GLY A 58 -0.11 -13.80 -2.61
N SER A 59 1.21 -13.88 -2.80
CA SER A 59 1.86 -15.10 -3.30
C SER A 59 1.71 -16.29 -2.34
N LEU A 60 1.71 -16.06 -1.02
CA LEU A 60 1.49 -17.09 -0.01
C LEU A 60 0.03 -17.58 -0.02
N LEU A 61 -0.94 -16.66 -0.10
CA LEU A 61 -2.35 -16.99 -0.19
C LEU A 61 -2.72 -17.69 -1.50
N TYR A 62 -2.04 -17.35 -2.60
CA TYR A 62 -2.16 -18.03 -3.89
C TYR A 62 -1.61 -19.47 -3.80
N ARG A 63 -0.42 -19.64 -3.22
CA ARG A 63 0.16 -20.99 -2.95
C ARG A 63 -0.69 -21.82 -2.01
N ALA A 64 -1.42 -21.20 -1.08
CA ALA A 64 -2.33 -21.88 -0.16
C ALA A 64 -3.68 -22.25 -0.81
N GLY A 65 -3.94 -21.86 -2.07
CA GLY A 65 -5.20 -22.13 -2.77
C GLY A 65 -6.39 -21.30 -2.26
N THR A 66 -6.13 -20.26 -1.48
CA THR A 66 -7.13 -19.34 -0.94
C THR A 66 -7.43 -18.15 -1.85
N LEU A 67 -6.47 -17.77 -2.69
CA LEU A 67 -6.66 -16.84 -3.81
C LEU A 67 -6.82 -17.68 -5.09
N PHE A 68 -7.97 -17.53 -5.76
CA PHE A 68 -8.29 -18.16 -7.04
C PHE A 68 -8.06 -17.19 -8.20
#